data_AF-A0A225W4N2-F1
#
_entry.id   AF-A0A225W4N2-F1
#
_cell.length_a   1.000
_cell.length_b   1.000
_cell.length_c   1.000
_cell.angle_alpha   90.00
_cell.angle_beta   90.00
_cell.angle_gamma   90.00
#
_symmetry.space_group_name_H-M   'P 1'
#
loop_
_entity.id
_entity.type
_entity.pdbx_description
1 polymer ?
#
loop_
_entity_poly.entity_id
_entity_poly.type
_entity_poly.pdbx_seq_one_letter_code
_entity_poly.pdbx_strand_id
1 'polypeptide(L)'
;MNSFVPHLWDLSFIYTRMRLNCDLDGSRASSNAIMGGGGEESLSGKLISAGPILERIDIFGAAVAEKCCSLACKGIATISVDRVDFKCQIAHGDLVRLEGEVIYTGSSSFTVQVTGYRHDVEAGKFIHSLSAIMTCVALDENKRPSPGLPKLMDPTDPEYVRKHEEIAAQRKELAVRWRDVQEEVDQLPHVSVDMLKAYNSRRSLDVPISDTLIEVQNSFLPKHLNRNNTIFGGEVLTWMDKVALYCARNFTKNQNMVTVSMNRIFFKLPITMDDIVTMHARVSSARRHHLEVEVEVFVGRIGSKERRKSHTGYFTVANLDRSYRMKQISAGLKVDENDQESMRTLLKAQHRWQFDDQERKLLTLEPLSLSTPNSSNILAML
;
A
#
# COMPACT_ATOMS: atom_id res chain seq x y z
N MET A 1 13.89 24.31 -45.29
CA MET A 1 12.87 25.16 -44.62
C MET A 1 11.66 24.27 -44.35
N ASN A 2 11.65 23.62 -43.20
CA ASN A 2 10.61 22.65 -42.80
C ASN A 2 9.51 23.38 -42.03
N SER A 3 8.31 23.43 -42.60
CA SER A 3 7.09 23.83 -41.90
C SER A 3 6.48 22.60 -41.23
N PHE A 4 6.65 22.51 -39.91
CA PHE A 4 6.02 21.51 -39.05
C PHE A 4 4.52 21.78 -38.96
N VAL A 5 3.72 20.78 -39.36
CA VAL A 5 2.29 20.67 -39.05
C VAL A 5 2.20 19.78 -37.80
N PRO A 6 1.60 20.22 -36.67
CA PRO A 6 1.42 19.34 -35.53
C PRO A 6 0.24 18.40 -35.80
N HIS A 7 0.51 17.10 -35.85
CA HIS A 7 -0.50 16.06 -35.92
C HIS A 7 -1.34 16.03 -34.63
N LEU A 8 -2.63 16.32 -34.79
CA LEU A 8 -3.69 15.85 -33.91
C LEU A 8 -3.72 14.32 -33.92
N TRP A 9 -3.46 13.71 -32.77
CA TRP A 9 -3.92 12.36 -32.47
C TRP A 9 -4.86 12.45 -31.27
N ASP A 10 -6.14 12.43 -31.59
CA ASP A 10 -7.23 12.12 -30.68
C ASP A 10 -7.65 10.67 -30.98
N LEU A 11 -7.63 9.79 -29.97
CA LEU A 11 -8.34 8.50 -29.93
C LEU A 11 -8.18 7.88 -28.52
N SER A 12 -9.12 8.24 -27.64
CA SER A 12 -9.84 7.36 -26.72
C SER A 12 -9.04 6.34 -25.87
N PHE A 13 -8.58 6.74 -24.67
CA PHE A 13 -8.60 5.92 -23.45
C PHE A 13 -8.57 6.86 -22.23
N ILE A 14 -9.55 6.70 -21.33
CA ILE A 14 -9.72 7.49 -20.10
C ILE A 14 -8.62 7.09 -19.10
N TYR A 15 -7.44 7.67 -19.23
CA TYR A 15 -6.56 7.85 -18.08
C TYR A 15 -7.04 9.11 -17.36
N THR A 16 -7.53 8.95 -16.12
CA THR A 16 -7.82 10.10 -15.26
C THR A 16 -6.51 10.86 -15.05
N ARG A 17 -6.32 11.96 -15.79
CA ARG A 17 -5.11 12.79 -15.71
C ARG A 17 -5.09 13.40 -14.30
N MET A 18 -4.20 12.88 -13.45
CA MET A 18 -4.00 13.38 -12.09
C MET A 18 -3.56 14.85 -12.18
N ARG A 19 -4.49 15.80 -11.97
CA ARG A 19 -4.15 17.23 -11.93
C ARG A 19 -3.68 17.55 -10.52
N LEU A 20 -2.39 17.81 -10.39
CA LEU A 20 -1.80 18.22 -9.12
C LEU A 20 -1.95 19.73 -8.94
N ASN A 21 -2.63 20.17 -7.88
CA ASN A 21 -2.59 21.55 -7.41
C ASN A 21 -1.53 21.66 -6.31
N CYS A 22 -0.69 22.68 -6.33
CA CYS A 22 0.45 22.83 -5.40
C CYS A 22 0.41 24.17 -4.67
N ASP A 23 1.01 24.19 -3.47
CA ASP A 23 1.38 25.42 -2.78
C ASP A 23 2.73 25.97 -3.31
N LEU A 24 3.02 27.24 -3.00
CA LEU A 24 4.14 28.02 -3.57
C LEU A 24 5.54 27.48 -3.20
N ASP A 25 5.65 26.78 -2.07
CA ASP A 25 6.89 26.17 -1.55
C ASP A 25 7.10 24.73 -2.05
N GLY A 26 6.10 24.13 -2.71
CA GLY A 26 6.16 22.81 -3.34
C GLY A 26 6.14 21.62 -2.38
N SER A 27 6.02 21.85 -1.07
CA SER A 27 6.00 20.82 -0.02
C SER A 27 4.66 20.06 0.03
N ARG A 28 3.57 20.72 -0.38
CA ARG A 28 2.20 20.21 -0.38
C ARG A 28 1.59 20.18 -1.78
N ALA A 29 0.84 19.12 -2.05
CA ALA A 29 0.02 19.02 -3.25
C ALA A 29 -1.33 18.35 -2.97
N SER A 30 -2.28 18.57 -3.88
CA SER A 30 -3.54 17.82 -3.91
C SER A 30 -3.86 17.29 -5.29
N SER A 31 -4.61 16.20 -5.31
CA SER A 31 -5.11 15.57 -6.52
C SER A 31 -6.54 15.09 -6.33
N ASN A 32 -7.35 15.28 -7.36
CA ASN A 32 -8.68 14.69 -7.47
C ASN A 32 -8.66 13.58 -8.51
N ALA A 33 -9.30 12.46 -8.19
CA ALA A 33 -9.44 11.37 -9.13
C ALA A 33 -10.76 10.63 -8.90
N ILE A 34 -11.56 10.48 -9.96
CA ILE A 34 -12.76 9.65 -9.93
C ILE A 34 -12.29 8.20 -9.90
N MET A 35 -12.84 7.41 -8.99
CA MET A 35 -12.54 5.99 -8.94
C MET A 35 -13.49 5.25 -9.89
N GLY A 36 -12.99 4.81 -11.04
CA GLY A 36 -13.79 4.08 -12.01
C GLY A 36 -13.30 4.21 -13.45
N GLY A 37 -12.71 3.12 -13.93
CA GLY A 37 -12.73 2.67 -15.33
C GLY A 37 -13.00 1.15 -15.28
N GLY A 38 -13.73 0.60 -16.24
CA GLY A 38 -14.18 -0.81 -16.16
C GLY A 38 -13.06 -1.80 -15.82
N GLY A 39 -13.30 -2.68 -14.83
CA GLY A 39 -12.37 -3.74 -14.41
C GLY A 39 -11.69 -3.58 -13.05
N GLU A 40 -11.89 -2.45 -12.35
CA GLU A 40 -11.31 -2.18 -11.01
C GLU A 40 -12.28 -2.43 -9.83
N GLU A 41 -13.51 -2.84 -10.13
CA GLU A 41 -14.52 -3.14 -9.12
C GLU A 41 -14.19 -4.46 -8.39
N SER A 42 -14.57 -4.55 -7.12
CA SER A 42 -14.73 -5.85 -6.46
C SER A 42 -15.72 -6.70 -7.25
N LEU A 43 -15.66 -8.02 -7.11
CA LEU A 43 -16.59 -8.94 -7.81
C LEU A 43 -18.08 -8.66 -7.54
N SER A 44 -18.40 -7.84 -6.53
CA SER A 44 -19.76 -7.36 -6.22
C SER A 44 -20.21 -6.14 -7.04
N GLY A 45 -19.30 -5.51 -7.79
CA GLY A 45 -19.55 -4.33 -8.63
C GLY A 45 -19.75 -3.01 -7.88
N LYS A 46 -19.86 -3.03 -6.55
CA LYS A 46 -20.20 -1.82 -5.77
C LYS A 46 -19.00 -1.16 -5.11
N LEU A 47 -18.11 -1.95 -4.53
CA LEU A 47 -16.92 -1.47 -3.82
C LEU A 47 -15.68 -1.62 -4.69
N ILE A 48 -14.72 -0.71 -4.53
CA ILE A 48 -13.39 -0.83 -5.15
C ILE A 48 -12.47 -1.62 -4.22
N SER A 49 -11.58 -2.43 -4.79
CA SER A 49 -10.52 -3.09 -4.01
C SER A 49 -9.49 -2.08 -3.51
N ALA A 50 -8.69 -2.43 -2.51
CA ALA A 50 -7.70 -1.48 -1.99
C ALA A 50 -6.61 -1.19 -3.02
N GLY A 51 -6.27 -2.17 -3.89
CA GLY A 51 -5.21 -2.07 -4.90
C GLY A 51 -5.18 -0.76 -5.69
N PRO A 52 -6.21 -0.41 -6.46
CA PRO A 52 -6.25 0.84 -7.23
C PRO A 52 -6.04 2.11 -6.38
N ILE A 53 -6.45 2.10 -5.12
CA ILE A 53 -6.24 3.23 -4.21
C ILE A 53 -4.77 3.27 -3.75
N LEU A 54 -4.18 2.11 -3.43
CA LEU A 54 -2.78 1.98 -3.07
C LEU A 54 -1.84 2.41 -4.21
N GLU A 55 -2.21 2.07 -5.45
CA GLU A 55 -1.51 2.53 -6.64
C GLU A 55 -1.55 4.05 -6.79
N ARG A 56 -2.72 4.65 -6.59
CA ARG A 56 -2.86 6.11 -6.62
C ARG A 56 -2.08 6.80 -5.50
N ILE A 57 -2.01 6.20 -4.31
CA ILE A 57 -1.17 6.70 -3.21
C ILE A 57 0.31 6.71 -3.62
N ASP A 58 0.79 5.62 -4.21
CA ASP A 58 2.19 5.49 -4.65
C ASP A 58 2.56 6.52 -5.72
N ILE A 59 1.76 6.60 -6.80
CA ILE A 59 1.97 7.55 -7.90
C ILE A 59 1.93 8.99 -7.37
N PHE A 60 0.95 9.30 -6.53
CA PHE A 60 0.77 10.64 -5.97
C PHE A 60 1.91 11.04 -5.04
N GLY A 61 2.27 10.19 -4.08
CA GLY A 61 3.33 10.53 -3.14
C GLY A 61 4.71 10.60 -3.80
N ALA A 62 4.97 9.77 -4.82
CA ALA A 62 6.16 9.93 -5.65
C ALA A 62 6.18 11.29 -6.38
N ALA A 63 5.02 11.74 -6.91
CA ALA A 63 4.91 13.04 -7.57
C ALA A 63 5.05 14.23 -6.61
N VAL A 64 4.59 14.09 -5.36
CA VAL A 64 4.83 15.08 -4.29
C VAL A 64 6.33 15.16 -3.99
N ALA A 65 6.99 14.02 -3.78
CA ALA A 65 8.43 13.97 -3.52
C ALA A 65 9.26 14.54 -4.70
N GLU A 66 8.84 14.28 -5.94
CA GLU A 66 9.55 14.75 -7.15
C GLU A 66 9.59 16.27 -7.24
N LYS A 67 8.53 16.94 -6.77
CA LYS A 67 8.51 18.41 -6.75
C LYS A 67 9.53 18.97 -5.78
N CYS A 68 9.59 18.40 -4.57
CA CYS A 68 10.53 18.84 -3.54
C CYS A 68 12.00 18.59 -3.92
N CYS A 69 12.30 17.60 -4.77
CA CYS A 69 13.67 17.32 -5.22
C CYS A 69 13.96 17.63 -6.69
N SER A 70 13.06 18.33 -7.40
CA SER A 70 13.15 18.52 -8.86
C SER A 70 14.48 19.11 -9.37
N LEU A 71 15.24 19.81 -8.52
CA LEU A 71 16.57 20.35 -8.82
C LEU A 71 17.74 19.43 -8.38
N ALA A 72 17.48 18.42 -7.55
CA ALA A 72 18.49 17.62 -6.85
C ALA A 72 18.49 16.12 -7.21
N CYS A 73 17.48 15.60 -7.92
CA CYS A 73 17.32 14.17 -8.20
C CYS A 73 17.06 13.90 -9.70
N LYS A 74 17.55 12.75 -10.22
CA LYS A 74 17.30 12.30 -11.61
C LYS A 74 16.11 11.35 -11.71
N GLY A 75 15.72 10.74 -10.61
CA GLY A 75 14.56 9.89 -10.48
C GLY A 75 14.16 9.69 -9.02
N ILE A 76 12.96 9.16 -8.82
CA ILE A 76 12.44 8.77 -7.51
C ILE A 76 12.00 7.31 -7.54
N ALA A 77 12.27 6.58 -6.47
CA ALA A 77 11.69 5.27 -6.25
C ALA A 77 11.05 5.17 -4.85
N THR A 78 9.95 4.41 -4.76
CA THR A 78 9.31 4.10 -3.48
C THR A 78 10.12 3.02 -2.75
N ILE A 79 10.58 3.31 -1.54
CA ILE A 79 11.25 2.33 -0.66
C ILE A 79 10.22 1.58 0.17
N SER A 80 9.24 2.29 0.72
CA SER A 80 8.24 1.67 1.58
C SER A 80 6.94 2.43 1.60
N VAL A 81 5.85 1.70 1.76
CA VAL A 81 4.56 2.26 2.18
C VAL A 81 4.29 1.71 3.58
N ASP A 82 4.03 2.60 4.52
CA ASP A 82 3.70 2.27 5.90
C ASP A 82 2.30 1.64 5.95
N ARG A 83 1.86 1.25 7.15
CA ARG A 83 0.51 0.73 7.32
C ARG A 83 -0.52 1.74 6.79
N VAL A 84 -1.50 1.21 6.05
CA VAL A 84 -2.66 1.97 5.55
C VAL A 84 -3.91 1.33 6.11
N ASP A 85 -4.72 2.14 6.80
CA ASP A 85 -6.03 1.77 7.31
C ASP A 85 -7.13 2.47 6.50
N PHE A 86 -8.06 1.68 5.96
CA PHE A 86 -9.23 2.18 5.24
C PHE A 86 -10.38 2.42 6.23
N LYS A 87 -10.59 3.68 6.61
CA LYS A 87 -11.61 4.09 7.61
C LYS A 87 -13.03 3.98 7.09
N CYS A 88 -13.23 4.15 5.79
CA CYS A 88 -14.53 3.96 5.15
C CYS A 88 -14.38 3.25 3.81
N GLN A 89 -15.44 2.58 3.40
CA GLN A 89 -15.51 1.95 2.09
C GLN A 89 -15.55 3.02 0.99
N ILE A 90 -14.88 2.73 -0.12
CA ILE A 90 -14.88 3.56 -1.32
C ILE A 90 -15.58 2.74 -2.41
N ALA A 91 -16.66 3.30 -2.93
CA ALA A 91 -17.51 2.71 -3.95
C ALA A 91 -17.08 3.13 -5.36
N HIS A 92 -17.42 2.30 -6.34
CA HIS A 92 -17.25 2.68 -7.73
C HIS A 92 -18.00 3.97 -8.04
N GLY A 93 -17.36 4.89 -8.75
CA GLY A 93 -17.88 6.22 -9.06
C GLY A 93 -17.62 7.28 -7.98
N ASP A 94 -17.10 6.89 -6.81
CA ASP A 94 -16.73 7.88 -5.79
C ASP A 94 -15.59 8.78 -6.30
N LEU A 95 -15.72 10.07 -6.02
CA LEU A 95 -14.62 11.02 -6.18
C LEU A 95 -13.71 10.90 -4.96
N VAL A 96 -12.47 10.48 -5.19
CA VAL A 96 -11.43 10.44 -4.16
C VAL A 96 -10.44 11.57 -4.39
N ARG A 97 -10.17 12.30 -3.31
CA ARG A 97 -9.20 13.38 -3.25
C ARG A 97 -8.03 12.96 -2.35
N LEU A 98 -6.82 13.13 -2.84
CA LEU A 98 -5.59 12.92 -2.08
C LEU A 98 -4.96 14.28 -1.78
N GLU A 99 -4.59 14.51 -0.52
CA GLU A 99 -3.70 15.58 -0.07
C GLU A 99 -2.37 14.95 0.32
N GLY A 100 -1.25 15.58 -0.03
CA GLY A 100 0.07 15.05 0.23
C GLY A 100 1.02 16.13 0.67
N GLU A 101 1.89 15.79 1.62
CA GLU A 101 2.89 16.70 2.18
C GLU A 101 4.18 15.96 2.50
N VAL A 102 5.33 16.55 2.18
CA VAL A 102 6.63 16.05 2.65
C VAL A 102 6.81 16.41 4.12
N ILE A 103 6.78 15.40 4.98
CA ILE A 103 6.88 15.56 6.44
C ILE A 103 8.29 15.30 6.98
N TYR A 104 9.19 14.69 6.18
CA TYR A 104 10.57 14.44 6.59
C TYR A 104 11.51 14.30 5.40
N THR A 105 12.74 14.81 5.54
CA THR A 105 13.83 14.72 4.56
C THR A 105 15.06 14.09 5.23
N GLY A 106 15.51 12.95 4.72
CA GLY A 106 16.80 12.34 5.06
C GLY A 106 17.92 12.84 4.15
N SER A 107 19.05 12.11 4.13
CA SER A 107 20.17 12.46 3.25
C SER A 107 19.87 12.22 1.76
N SER A 108 19.15 11.13 1.47
CA SER A 108 18.76 10.67 0.13
C SER A 108 17.31 10.18 0.07
N SER A 109 16.57 10.24 1.18
CA SER A 109 15.17 9.80 1.28
C SER A 109 14.24 10.94 1.70
N PHE A 110 12.95 10.78 1.39
CA PHE A 110 11.89 11.68 1.85
C PHE A 110 10.71 10.85 2.37
N THR A 111 10.02 11.33 3.38
CA THR A 111 8.75 10.77 3.81
C THR A 111 7.62 11.71 3.42
N VAL A 112 6.61 11.14 2.76
CA VAL A 112 5.40 11.82 2.34
C VAL A 112 4.23 11.29 3.16
N GLN A 113 3.50 12.17 3.82
CA GLN A 113 2.16 11.89 4.33
C GLN A 113 1.17 12.04 3.18
N VAL A 114 0.28 11.07 3.00
CA VAL A 114 -0.83 11.11 2.06
C VAL A 114 -2.14 10.92 2.83
N THR A 115 -3.06 11.87 2.69
CA THR A 115 -4.39 11.82 3.30
C THR A 115 -5.43 11.69 2.19
N GLY A 116 -6.26 10.65 2.25
CA GLY A 116 -7.32 10.43 1.27
C GLY A 116 -8.70 10.76 1.80
N TYR A 117 -9.50 11.41 0.97
CA TYR A 117 -10.87 11.83 1.25
C TYR A 117 -11.82 11.33 0.16
N ARG A 118 -12.94 10.72 0.55
CA ARG A 118 -14.06 10.38 -0.33
C ARG A 118 -15.06 11.51 -0.33
N HIS A 119 -15.48 11.97 -1.49
CA HIS A 119 -16.56 12.95 -1.60
C HIS A 119 -17.90 12.25 -1.41
N ASP A 120 -18.63 12.64 -0.36
CA ASP A 120 -20.00 12.27 -0.16
C ASP A 120 -20.90 13.23 -0.93
N VAL A 121 -21.51 12.72 -2.00
CA VAL A 121 -22.32 13.53 -2.92
C VAL A 121 -23.62 14.01 -2.25
N GLU A 122 -24.21 13.21 -1.37
CA GLU A 122 -25.46 13.55 -0.68
C GLU A 122 -25.21 14.62 0.38
N ALA A 123 -24.15 14.48 1.17
CA ALA A 123 -23.78 15.45 2.19
C ALA A 123 -23.02 16.68 1.63
N GLY A 124 -22.51 16.60 0.39
CA GLY A 124 -21.66 17.61 -0.23
C GLY A 124 -20.33 17.83 0.51
N LYS A 125 -19.79 16.79 1.15
CA LYS A 125 -18.62 16.88 2.04
C LYS A 125 -17.59 15.83 1.73
N PHE A 126 -16.32 16.18 1.94
CA PHE A 126 -15.22 15.22 1.91
C PHE A 126 -15.08 14.52 3.26
N ILE A 127 -15.12 13.19 3.26
CA ILE A 127 -15.00 12.34 4.43
C ILE A 127 -13.63 11.68 4.43
N HIS A 128 -12.89 11.79 5.54
CA HIS A 128 -11.57 11.18 5.68
C HIS A 128 -11.67 9.65 5.54
N SER A 129 -10.99 9.11 4.53
CA SER A 129 -11.09 7.68 4.16
C SER A 129 -9.84 6.89 4.49
N LEU A 130 -8.66 7.49 4.38
CA LEU A 130 -7.40 6.82 4.66
C LEU A 130 -6.30 7.83 5.01
N SER A 131 -5.31 7.37 5.76
CA SER A 131 -4.01 8.02 5.90
C SER A 131 -2.94 7.01 5.55
N ALA A 132 -1.94 7.45 4.80
CA ALA A 132 -0.79 6.67 4.44
C ALA A 132 0.47 7.49 4.67
N ILE A 133 1.53 6.81 5.03
CA ILE A 133 2.86 7.40 5.02
C ILE A 133 3.71 6.57 4.07
N MET A 134 4.45 7.21 3.18
CA MET A 134 5.36 6.52 2.30
C MET A 134 6.75 7.15 2.33
N THR A 135 7.77 6.31 2.17
CA THR A 135 9.16 6.75 2.08
C THR A 135 9.65 6.51 0.66
N CYS A 136 10.12 7.59 0.05
CA CYS A 136 10.76 7.61 -1.26
C CYS A 136 12.26 7.80 -1.13
N VAL A 137 13.00 7.46 -2.18
CA VAL A 137 14.44 7.73 -2.32
C VAL A 137 14.71 8.46 -3.63
N ALA A 138 15.53 9.49 -3.53
CA ALA A 138 16.10 10.18 -4.67
C ALA A 138 17.19 9.31 -5.30
N LEU A 139 17.18 9.18 -6.61
CA LEU A 139 18.12 8.37 -7.36
C LEU A 139 19.01 9.22 -8.27
N ASP A 140 20.25 8.78 -8.43
CA ASP A 140 21.20 9.29 -9.42
C ASP A 140 21.03 8.62 -10.79
N GLU A 141 21.87 8.98 -11.76
CA GLU A 141 21.86 8.42 -13.12
C GLU A 141 22.11 6.90 -13.16
N ASN A 142 22.75 6.35 -12.13
CA ASN A 142 23.06 4.94 -11.99
C ASN A 142 22.03 4.17 -11.16
N LYS A 143 20.87 4.78 -10.85
CA LYS A 143 19.81 4.23 -9.98
C LYS A 143 20.29 3.93 -8.56
N ARG A 144 21.27 4.67 -8.06
CA ARG A 144 21.76 4.62 -6.68
C ARG A 144 21.17 5.77 -5.87
N PRO A 145 21.05 5.64 -4.53
CA PRO A 145 20.59 6.74 -3.68
C PRO A 145 21.45 7.99 -3.90
N SER A 146 20.82 9.12 -4.21
CA SER A 146 21.47 10.41 -4.44
C SER A 146 21.45 11.23 -3.14
N PRO A 147 22.58 11.35 -2.42
CA PRO A 147 22.66 12.17 -1.23
C PRO A 147 22.72 13.66 -1.59
N GLY A 148 22.28 14.51 -0.67
CA GLY A 148 22.31 15.97 -0.84
C GLY A 148 20.94 16.62 -0.88
N LEU A 149 19.92 15.93 -0.38
CA LEU A 149 18.59 16.50 -0.25
C LEU A 149 18.59 17.66 0.76
N PRO A 150 17.84 18.73 0.49
CA PRO A 150 17.72 19.83 1.43
C PRO A 150 17.02 19.36 2.70
N LYS A 151 17.43 19.91 3.85
CA LYS A 151 16.72 19.68 5.11
C LYS A 151 15.37 20.39 5.06
N LEU A 152 14.30 19.67 5.43
CA LEU A 152 12.97 20.25 5.60
C LEU A 152 13.02 21.33 6.67
N MET A 153 12.47 22.49 6.36
CA MET A 153 12.34 23.60 7.29
C MET A 153 10.99 24.24 7.08
N ASP A 154 10.26 24.43 8.17
CA ASP A 154 9.09 25.30 8.21
C ASP A 154 9.46 26.50 9.09
N PRO A 155 9.68 27.70 8.50
CA PRO A 155 10.00 28.89 9.28
C PRO A 155 8.87 29.34 10.23
N THR A 156 7.63 28.93 9.95
CA THR A 156 6.44 29.30 10.72
C THR A 156 6.14 28.31 11.83
N ASP A 157 6.49 27.04 11.65
CA ASP A 157 6.35 25.99 12.66
C ASP A 157 7.57 25.03 12.70
N PRO A 158 8.68 25.44 13.34
CA PRO A 158 9.84 24.57 13.51
C PRO A 158 9.57 23.34 14.39
N GLU A 159 8.59 23.42 15.28
CA GLU A 159 8.24 22.32 16.18
C GLU A 159 7.54 21.19 15.44
N TYR A 160 6.69 21.51 14.46
CA TYR A 160 6.08 20.55 13.55
C TYR A 160 7.13 19.69 12.85
N VAL A 161 8.19 20.31 12.31
CA VAL A 161 9.28 19.57 11.65
C VAL A 161 10.00 18.65 12.63
N ARG A 162 10.36 19.14 13.82
CA ARG A 162 11.05 18.34 14.86
C ARG A 162 10.20 17.13 15.28
N LYS A 163 8.90 17.33 15.49
CA LYS A 163 7.97 16.25 15.84
C LYS A 163 7.93 15.16 14.75
N HIS A 164 7.93 15.53 13.48
CA HIS A 164 7.94 14.56 12.38
C HIS A 164 9.29 13.84 12.23
N GLU A 165 10.41 14.51 12.53
CA GLU A 165 11.73 13.86 12.64
C GLU A 165 11.73 12.78 13.75
N GLU A 166 11.18 13.08 14.92
CA GLU A 166 11.04 12.12 16.03
C GLU A 166 10.16 10.93 15.66
N ILE A 167 8.99 11.19 15.04
CA ILE A 167 8.09 10.13 14.55
C ILE A 167 8.79 9.28 13.49
N ALA A 168 9.59 9.87 12.59
CA ALA A 168 10.38 9.12 11.61
C ALA A 168 11.41 8.20 12.27
N ALA A 169 12.09 8.67 13.32
CA ALA A 169 13.02 7.84 14.10
C ALA A 169 12.30 6.68 14.82
N GLN A 170 11.16 6.96 15.48
CA GLN A 170 10.35 5.94 16.16
C GLN A 170 9.82 4.88 15.19
N ARG A 171 9.38 5.27 13.98
CA ARG A 171 8.95 4.33 12.93
C ARG A 171 10.09 3.43 12.48
N LYS A 172 11.31 3.97 12.33
CA LYS A 172 12.50 3.19 11.99
C LYS A 172 12.83 2.19 13.09
N GLU A 173 12.77 2.60 14.35
CA GLU A 173 13.02 1.72 15.51
C GLU A 173 11.98 0.59 15.58
N LEU A 174 10.69 0.91 15.45
CA LEU A 174 9.63 -0.09 15.46
C LEU A 174 9.80 -1.12 14.33
N ALA A 175 10.23 -0.68 13.15
CA ALA A 175 10.50 -1.57 12.02
C ALA A 175 11.70 -2.52 12.26
N VAL A 176 12.72 -2.07 13.01
CA VAL A 176 13.84 -2.94 13.43
C VAL A 176 13.36 -3.95 14.47
N ARG A 177 12.68 -3.49 15.52
CA ARG A 177 12.14 -4.37 16.56
C ARG A 177 11.21 -5.46 16.00
N TRP A 178 10.37 -5.10 15.03
CA TRP A 178 9.50 -6.05 14.36
C TRP A 178 10.26 -7.09 13.51
N ARG A 179 11.42 -6.71 12.96
CA ARG A 179 12.30 -7.66 12.26
C ARG A 179 12.92 -8.64 13.24
N ASP A 180 13.42 -8.14 14.37
CA ASP A 180 14.07 -8.95 15.40
C ASP A 180 13.09 -10.00 15.96
N VAL A 181 11.85 -9.62 16.27
CA VAL A 181 10.80 -10.56 16.71
C VAL A 181 10.48 -11.63 15.66
N GLN A 182 10.47 -11.28 14.37
CA GLN A 182 10.26 -12.29 13.32
C GLN A 182 11.43 -13.28 13.25
N GLU A 183 12.66 -12.79 13.38
CA GLU A 183 13.86 -13.60 13.35
C GLU A 183 13.96 -14.51 14.58
N GLU A 184 13.61 -14.01 15.76
CA GLU A 184 13.49 -14.81 16.98
C GLU A 184 12.52 -15.99 16.78
N VAL A 185 11.33 -15.75 16.22
CA VAL A 185 10.35 -16.82 15.94
C VAL A 185 10.88 -17.81 14.89
N ASP A 186 11.62 -17.34 13.88
CA ASP A 186 12.23 -18.23 12.88
C ASP A 186 13.30 -19.13 13.49
N GLN A 187 14.08 -18.62 14.45
CA GLN A 187 15.15 -19.35 15.13
C GLN A 187 14.67 -20.28 16.24
N LEU A 188 13.40 -20.19 16.67
CA LEU A 188 12.84 -21.11 17.66
C LEU A 188 12.98 -22.56 17.16
N PRO A 189 13.52 -23.48 18.00
CA PRO A 189 13.69 -24.88 17.60
C PRO A 189 12.33 -25.56 17.39
N HIS A 190 11.33 -25.18 18.17
CA HIS A 190 9.98 -25.72 18.12
C HIS A 190 8.96 -24.72 18.66
N VAL A 191 7.81 -24.61 18.00
CA VAL A 191 6.65 -23.82 18.43
C VAL A 191 5.54 -24.79 18.84
N SER A 192 5.15 -24.75 20.12
CA SER A 192 4.07 -25.58 20.68
C SER A 192 2.73 -24.86 20.68
N VAL A 193 1.63 -25.61 20.85
CA VAL A 193 0.27 -25.07 20.92
C VAL A 193 0.12 -24.10 22.10
N ASP A 194 0.79 -24.34 23.22
CA ASP A 194 0.71 -23.48 24.42
C ASP A 194 1.25 -22.06 24.19
N MET A 195 2.11 -21.88 23.18
CA MET A 195 2.60 -20.56 22.77
C MET A 195 1.55 -19.75 22.00
N LEU A 196 0.53 -20.42 21.45
CA LEU A 196 -0.53 -19.80 20.67
C LEU A 196 -1.74 -19.48 21.54
N LYS A 197 -2.22 -18.24 21.46
CA LYS A 197 -3.51 -17.87 22.07
C LYS A 197 -4.66 -18.52 21.30
N ALA A 198 -5.48 -19.31 21.99
CA ALA A 198 -6.68 -19.91 21.43
C ALA A 198 -7.77 -18.84 21.22
N TYR A 199 -8.20 -18.65 19.97
CA TYR A 199 -9.35 -17.81 19.66
C TYR A 199 -10.59 -18.69 19.52
N ASN A 200 -11.28 -18.91 20.65
CA ASN A 200 -12.55 -19.64 20.73
C ASN A 200 -13.62 -18.99 19.85
N SER A 201 -13.64 -19.38 18.58
CA SER A 201 -14.73 -19.11 17.66
C SER A 201 -15.38 -20.47 17.39
N ARG A 202 -16.71 -20.58 17.45
CA ARG A 202 -17.39 -21.78 16.93
C ARG A 202 -17.05 -21.90 15.45
N ARG A 203 -16.11 -22.78 15.12
CA ARG A 203 -15.65 -23.05 13.75
C ARG A 203 -16.14 -24.43 13.35
N SER A 204 -16.56 -24.55 12.11
CA SER A 204 -17.11 -25.80 11.56
C SER A 204 -16.06 -26.63 10.82
N LEU A 205 -14.92 -26.03 10.49
CA LEU A 205 -13.85 -26.65 9.71
C LEU A 205 -12.51 -26.01 10.08
N ASP A 206 -11.47 -26.81 10.26
CA ASP A 206 -10.09 -26.34 10.39
C ASP A 206 -9.28 -26.75 9.17
N VAL A 207 -8.65 -25.77 8.52
CA VAL A 207 -7.92 -25.92 7.26
C VAL A 207 -6.43 -25.71 7.51
N PRO A 208 -5.53 -26.60 7.07
CA PRO A 208 -4.09 -26.37 7.10
C PRO A 208 -3.70 -25.08 6.37
N ILE A 209 -2.71 -24.33 6.86
CA ILE A 209 -2.27 -23.09 6.18
C ILE A 209 -1.73 -23.42 4.77
N SER A 210 -1.03 -24.54 4.63
CA SER A 210 -0.54 -25.05 3.35
C SER A 210 -1.64 -25.22 2.30
N ASP A 211 -2.84 -25.66 2.69
CA ASP A 211 -4.00 -25.81 1.80
C ASP A 211 -4.60 -24.46 1.36
N THR A 212 -4.23 -23.36 2.05
CA THR A 212 -4.65 -22.00 1.68
C THR A 212 -3.70 -21.32 0.70
N LEU A 213 -2.54 -21.94 0.42
CA LEU A 213 -1.50 -21.39 -0.44
C LEU A 213 -2.01 -21.25 -1.88
N ILE A 214 -1.84 -20.05 -2.43
CA ILE A 214 -2.04 -19.76 -3.84
C ILE A 214 -0.73 -19.22 -4.43
N GLU A 215 -0.41 -19.63 -5.65
CA GLU A 215 0.69 -19.06 -6.44
C GLU A 215 0.11 -18.33 -7.65
N VAL A 216 0.53 -17.09 -7.84
CA VAL A 216 0.21 -16.29 -9.03
C VAL A 216 1.50 -15.77 -9.63
N GLN A 217 1.67 -15.97 -10.93
CA GLN A 217 2.77 -15.40 -11.67
C GLN A 217 2.26 -14.30 -12.59
N ASN A 218 2.95 -13.17 -12.60
CA ASN A 218 2.65 -12.06 -13.48
C ASN A 218 3.92 -11.50 -14.11
N SER A 219 3.76 -11.00 -15.33
CA SER A 219 4.77 -10.18 -16.02
C SER A 219 4.17 -8.80 -16.25
N PHE A 220 5.02 -7.78 -16.24
CA PHE A 220 4.56 -6.41 -16.38
C PHE A 220 4.82 -5.86 -17.79
N LEU A 221 3.90 -5.02 -18.25
CA LEU A 221 3.96 -4.36 -19.55
C LEU A 221 4.64 -2.99 -19.44
N PRO A 222 5.08 -2.40 -20.57
CA PRO A 222 5.71 -1.07 -20.60
C PRO A 222 4.91 0.03 -19.93
N LYS A 223 3.57 -0.04 -19.96
CA LYS A 223 2.69 0.94 -19.30
C LYS A 223 2.83 0.98 -17.77
N HIS A 224 3.40 -0.05 -17.15
CA HIS A 224 3.61 -0.13 -15.69
C HIS A 224 4.98 0.41 -15.26
N LEU A 225 5.80 0.88 -16.22
CA LEU A 225 7.11 1.43 -15.92
C LEU A 225 7.04 2.88 -15.46
N ASN A 226 7.90 3.19 -14.49
CA ASN A 226 8.23 4.55 -14.12
C ASN A 226 9.35 5.13 -14.99
N ARG A 227 9.69 6.40 -14.77
CA ARG A 227 10.77 7.12 -15.47
C ARG A 227 12.15 6.45 -15.34
N ASN A 228 12.31 5.58 -14.34
CA ASN A 228 13.56 4.86 -14.07
C ASN A 228 13.60 3.50 -14.78
N ASN A 229 12.64 3.19 -15.66
CA ASN A 229 12.47 1.88 -16.29
C ASN A 229 12.37 0.74 -15.27
N THR A 230 11.73 0.99 -14.13
CA THR A 230 11.34 -0.05 -13.16
C THR A 230 9.83 0.01 -12.93
N ILE A 231 9.24 -1.08 -12.44
CA ILE A 231 7.81 -1.13 -12.16
C ILE A 231 7.48 -0.21 -10.98
N PHE A 232 6.38 0.54 -11.08
CA PHE A 232 5.86 1.33 -9.97
C PHE A 232 5.52 0.45 -8.76
N GLY A 233 5.82 0.92 -7.55
CA GLY A 233 5.50 0.19 -6.32
C GLY A 233 3.98 -0.02 -6.20
N GLY A 234 3.21 0.97 -6.65
CA GLY A 234 1.75 0.95 -6.70
C GLY A 234 1.18 -0.23 -7.48
N GLU A 235 1.74 -0.55 -8.64
CA GLU A 235 1.29 -1.69 -9.46
C GLU A 235 1.52 -3.02 -8.71
N VAL A 236 2.66 -3.16 -8.02
CA VAL A 236 2.95 -4.33 -7.19
C VAL A 236 1.93 -4.44 -6.06
N LEU A 237 1.60 -3.33 -5.39
CA LEU A 237 0.59 -3.28 -4.33
C LEU A 237 -0.80 -3.67 -4.86
N THR A 238 -1.17 -3.23 -6.07
CA THR A 238 -2.42 -3.63 -6.73
C THR A 238 -2.50 -5.14 -6.91
N TRP A 239 -1.43 -5.77 -7.38
CA TRP A 239 -1.39 -7.23 -7.53
C TRP A 239 -1.40 -7.96 -6.19
N MET A 240 -0.65 -7.48 -5.20
CA MET A 240 -0.66 -8.09 -3.87
C MET A 240 -2.06 -8.08 -3.24
N ASP A 241 -2.79 -6.97 -3.34
CA ASP A 241 -4.18 -6.89 -2.85
C ASP A 241 -5.13 -7.83 -3.61
N LYS A 242 -5.00 -7.93 -4.94
CA LYS A 242 -5.80 -8.87 -5.76
C LYS A 242 -5.58 -10.33 -5.35
N VAL A 243 -4.32 -10.72 -5.18
CA VAL A 243 -3.93 -12.07 -4.77
C VAL A 243 -4.41 -12.33 -3.33
N ALA A 244 -4.24 -11.37 -2.42
CA ALA A 244 -4.73 -11.47 -1.04
C ALA A 244 -6.25 -11.66 -0.97
N LEU A 245 -7.01 -10.84 -1.71
CA LEU A 245 -8.47 -10.96 -1.80
C LEU A 245 -8.88 -12.31 -2.40
N TYR A 246 -8.20 -12.80 -3.43
CA TYR A 246 -8.50 -14.11 -4.01
C TYR A 246 -8.25 -15.24 -3.00
N CYS A 247 -7.12 -15.24 -2.30
CA CYS A 247 -6.81 -16.20 -1.22
C CYS A 247 -7.91 -16.19 -0.15
N ALA A 248 -8.28 -15.01 0.33
CA ALA A 248 -9.30 -14.83 1.35
C ALA A 248 -10.70 -15.32 0.92
N ARG A 249 -11.08 -15.05 -0.34
CA ARG A 249 -12.34 -15.53 -0.93
C ARG A 249 -12.32 -17.05 -1.08
N ASN A 250 -11.21 -17.63 -1.53
CA ASN A 250 -11.06 -19.06 -1.66
C ASN A 250 -11.15 -19.78 -0.30
N PHE A 251 -10.57 -19.21 0.75
CA PHE A 251 -10.65 -19.74 2.11
C PHE A 251 -12.07 -19.69 2.69
N THR A 252 -12.76 -18.55 2.55
CA THR A 252 -14.08 -18.33 3.17
C THR A 252 -15.26 -18.81 2.32
N LYS A 253 -15.02 -19.12 1.04
CA LYS A 253 -16.06 -19.35 0.02
C LYS A 253 -17.08 -18.20 -0.05
N ASN A 254 -16.60 -16.96 0.15
CA ASN A 254 -17.40 -15.74 0.08
C ASN A 254 -16.78 -14.74 -0.88
N GLN A 255 -17.56 -14.18 -1.80
CA GLN A 255 -17.10 -13.17 -2.75
C GLN A 255 -17.03 -11.75 -2.13
N ASN A 256 -17.83 -11.49 -1.10
CA ASN A 256 -17.96 -10.18 -0.44
C ASN A 256 -16.86 -9.99 0.61
N MET A 257 -15.62 -9.92 0.13
CA MET A 257 -14.41 -9.67 0.93
C MET A 257 -13.84 -8.30 0.53
N VAL A 258 -13.42 -7.52 1.52
CA VAL A 258 -12.80 -6.20 1.30
C VAL A 258 -11.56 -6.04 2.17
N THR A 259 -10.50 -5.44 1.62
CA THR A 259 -9.29 -5.11 2.37
C THR A 259 -9.54 -3.90 3.25
N VAL A 260 -9.30 -4.03 4.55
CA VAL A 260 -9.51 -2.95 5.54
C VAL A 260 -8.21 -2.33 6.02
N SER A 261 -7.11 -3.07 5.94
CA SER A 261 -5.79 -2.50 6.19
C SER A 261 -4.69 -3.33 5.51
N MET A 262 -3.53 -2.71 5.29
CA MET A 262 -2.29 -3.39 4.99
C MET A 262 -1.21 -2.96 5.96
N ASN A 263 -0.32 -3.87 6.35
CA ASN A 263 0.87 -3.53 7.13
C ASN A 263 1.94 -2.88 6.25
N ARG A 264 2.98 -2.35 6.91
CA ARG A 264 4.13 -1.76 6.23
C ARG A 264 4.82 -2.75 5.26
N ILE A 265 5.06 -2.28 4.04
CA ILE A 265 5.80 -3.00 2.99
C ILE A 265 7.09 -2.25 2.66
N PHE A 266 8.20 -2.98 2.58
CA PHE A 266 9.50 -2.48 2.15
C PHE A 266 9.92 -3.14 0.83
N PHE A 267 10.06 -2.37 -0.24
CA PHE A 267 10.50 -2.84 -1.54
C PHE A 267 12.03 -3.02 -1.55
N LYS A 268 12.51 -4.27 -1.48
CA LYS A 268 13.96 -4.55 -1.39
C LYS A 268 14.65 -4.62 -2.75
N LEU A 269 13.94 -5.07 -3.78
CA LEU A 269 14.50 -5.30 -5.11
C LEU A 269 13.73 -4.46 -6.14
N PRO A 270 14.43 -3.74 -7.05
CA PRO A 270 13.78 -3.15 -8.20
C PRO A 270 13.24 -4.26 -9.10
N ILE A 271 12.07 -4.03 -9.69
CA ILE A 271 11.42 -4.96 -10.64
C ILE A 271 11.47 -4.30 -12.02
N THR A 272 11.87 -5.06 -13.03
CA THR A 272 11.99 -4.62 -14.43
C THR A 272 11.00 -5.38 -15.32
N MET A 273 10.88 -5.00 -16.59
CA MET A 273 10.02 -5.73 -17.54
C MET A 273 10.53 -7.15 -17.85
N ASP A 274 11.82 -7.40 -17.64
CA ASP A 274 12.44 -8.71 -17.90
C ASP A 274 12.29 -9.68 -16.71
N ASP A 275 11.60 -9.25 -15.66
CA ASP A 275 11.33 -10.03 -14.46
C ASP A 275 9.92 -10.62 -14.48
N ILE A 276 9.82 -11.87 -14.04
CA ILE A 276 8.60 -12.56 -13.67
C ILE A 276 8.43 -12.39 -12.16
N VAL A 277 7.28 -11.82 -11.77
CA VAL A 277 6.91 -11.69 -10.38
C VAL A 277 5.99 -12.83 -9.98
N THR A 278 6.45 -13.63 -9.02
CA THR A 278 5.65 -14.70 -8.42
C THR A 278 5.18 -14.24 -7.04
N MET A 279 3.89 -14.32 -6.79
CA MET A 279 3.28 -14.03 -5.51
C MET A 279 2.74 -15.32 -4.89
N HIS A 280 3.17 -15.60 -3.67
CA HIS A 280 2.62 -16.66 -2.83
C HIS A 280 1.75 -16.04 -1.77
N ALA A 281 0.46 -16.38 -1.73
CA ALA A 281 -0.42 -15.90 -0.68
C ALA A 281 -1.04 -17.05 0.11
N ARG A 282 -1.14 -16.86 1.43
CA ARG A 282 -1.71 -17.81 2.37
C ARG A 282 -2.40 -17.09 3.52
N VAL A 283 -3.42 -17.72 4.09
CA VAL A 283 -4.12 -17.16 5.26
C VAL A 283 -3.25 -17.41 6.49
N SER A 284 -2.69 -16.35 7.07
CA SER A 284 -1.81 -16.43 8.25
C SER A 284 -2.60 -16.33 9.57
N SER A 285 -3.79 -15.72 9.55
CA SER A 285 -4.66 -15.62 10.71
C SER A 285 -6.13 -15.60 10.32
N ALA A 286 -6.97 -16.34 11.04
CA ALA A 286 -8.42 -16.29 10.92
C ALA A 286 -9.05 -15.84 12.24
N ARG A 287 -9.82 -14.74 12.20
CA ARG A 287 -10.54 -14.16 13.34
C ARG A 287 -12.05 -14.22 13.11
N ARG A 288 -12.83 -13.62 14.03
CA ARG A 288 -14.30 -13.63 13.97
C ARG A 288 -14.86 -13.12 12.64
N HIS A 289 -14.34 -11.99 12.14
CA HIS A 289 -14.83 -11.33 10.92
C HIS A 289 -13.73 -10.91 9.93
N HIS A 290 -12.47 -11.16 10.29
CA HIS A 290 -11.31 -10.71 9.52
C HIS A 290 -10.33 -11.86 9.31
N LEU A 291 -9.65 -11.84 8.17
CA LEU A 291 -8.47 -12.64 7.92
C LEU A 291 -7.25 -11.74 7.84
N GLU A 292 -6.11 -12.26 8.27
CA GLU A 292 -4.81 -11.77 7.82
C GLU A 292 -4.34 -12.70 6.69
N VAL A 293 -3.96 -12.12 5.56
CA VAL A 293 -3.38 -12.82 4.42
C VAL A 293 -1.96 -12.33 4.24
N GLU A 294 -1.01 -13.25 4.30
CA GLU A 294 0.38 -13.01 3.97
C GLU A 294 0.57 -13.15 2.46
N VAL A 295 1.31 -12.22 1.85
CA VAL A 295 1.67 -12.24 0.43
C VAL A 295 3.18 -12.09 0.30
N GLU A 296 3.88 -13.13 -0.11
CA GLU A 296 5.30 -13.13 -0.39
C GLU A 296 5.55 -12.88 -1.88
N VAL A 297 6.45 -11.95 -2.19
CA VAL A 297 6.77 -11.54 -3.56
C VAL A 297 8.18 -12.01 -3.90
N PHE A 298 8.28 -12.83 -4.94
CA PHE A 298 9.53 -13.31 -5.51
C PHE A 298 9.73 -12.75 -6.91
N VAL A 299 10.97 -12.39 -7.23
CA VAL A 299 11.36 -11.80 -8.51
C VAL A 299 12.41 -12.70 -9.15
N GLY A 300 12.15 -13.18 -10.36
CA GLY A 300 13.09 -13.99 -11.15
C GLY A 300 13.11 -13.53 -12.59
N ARG A 301 14.25 -13.64 -13.27
CA ARG A 301 14.34 -13.25 -14.69
C ARG A 301 13.61 -14.24 -15.60
N ILE A 302 13.06 -13.74 -16.69
CA ILE A 302 12.52 -14.59 -17.77
C ILE A 302 13.61 -15.59 -18.21
N GLY A 303 13.26 -16.88 -18.23
CA GLY A 303 14.19 -17.97 -18.59
C GLY A 303 15.12 -18.45 -17.47
N SER A 304 15.15 -17.80 -16.31
CA SER A 304 15.87 -18.29 -15.12
C SER A 304 14.97 -19.17 -14.25
N LYS A 305 15.55 -20.22 -13.65
CA LYS A 305 14.89 -21.00 -12.58
C LYS A 305 15.05 -20.36 -11.21
N GLU A 306 16.01 -19.45 -11.04
CA GLU A 306 16.28 -18.80 -9.77
C GLU A 306 15.30 -17.65 -9.52
N ARG A 307 14.70 -17.63 -8.33
CA ARG A 307 13.80 -16.57 -7.87
C ARG A 307 14.34 -16.02 -6.55
N ARG A 308 14.33 -14.69 -6.39
CA ARG A 308 14.78 -14.01 -5.17
C ARG A 308 13.58 -13.42 -4.44
N LYS A 309 13.47 -13.67 -3.14
CA LYS A 309 12.43 -13.05 -2.30
C LYS A 309 12.68 -11.54 -2.23
N SER A 310 11.75 -10.75 -2.73
CA SER A 310 11.80 -9.28 -2.69
C SER A 310 11.24 -8.79 -1.36
N HIS A 311 9.97 -9.06 -1.07
CA HIS A 311 9.32 -8.58 0.15
C HIS A 311 8.10 -9.43 0.51
N THR A 312 7.58 -9.20 1.72
CA THR A 312 6.36 -9.81 2.20
C THR A 312 5.43 -8.69 2.64
N GLY A 313 4.15 -8.76 2.27
CA GLY A 313 3.09 -7.89 2.75
C GLY A 313 2.04 -8.67 3.52
N TYR A 314 1.32 -7.98 4.40
CA TYR A 314 0.23 -8.56 5.17
C TYR A 314 -1.02 -7.70 4.99
N PHE A 315 -2.11 -8.33 4.59
CA PHE A 315 -3.38 -7.67 4.30
C PHE A 315 -4.43 -8.17 5.28
N THR A 316 -5.11 -7.25 5.96
CA THR A 316 -6.29 -7.56 6.75
C THR A 316 -7.53 -7.41 5.88
N VAL A 317 -8.27 -8.50 5.73
CA VAL A 317 -9.45 -8.58 4.85
C VAL A 317 -10.69 -8.88 5.68
N ALA A 318 -11.71 -8.03 5.58
CA ALA A 318 -13.00 -8.21 6.24
C ALA A 318 -13.95 -9.08 5.41
N ASN A 319 -14.67 -9.95 6.10
CA ASN A 319 -15.70 -10.81 5.54
C ASN A 319 -17.08 -10.18 5.71
N LEU A 320 -17.77 -9.90 4.61
CA LEU A 320 -19.06 -9.20 4.61
C LEU A 320 -20.22 -10.09 4.10
N ASP A 321 -21.44 -9.79 4.53
CA ASP A 321 -22.66 -10.33 3.94
C ASP A 321 -23.05 -9.57 2.65
N ARG A 322 -24.15 -9.98 2.00
CA ARG A 322 -24.66 -9.29 0.80
C ARG A 322 -25.15 -7.86 1.05
N SER A 323 -25.35 -7.49 2.32
CA SER A 323 -25.75 -6.16 2.78
C SER A 323 -24.55 -5.34 3.28
N TYR A 324 -23.32 -5.77 3.00
CA TYR A 324 -22.07 -5.12 3.44
C TYR A 324 -21.88 -5.06 4.97
N ARG A 325 -22.54 -5.93 5.73
CA ARG A 325 -22.34 -6.06 7.17
C ARG A 325 -21.35 -7.16 7.50
N MET A 326 -20.68 -7.05 8.64
CA MET A 326 -19.69 -8.03 9.08
C MET A 326 -20.31 -9.43 9.23
N LYS A 327 -19.80 -10.38 8.45
CA LYS A 327 -20.21 -11.78 8.47
C LYS A 327 -19.18 -12.61 9.24
N GLN A 328 -19.63 -13.49 10.12
CA GLN A 328 -18.73 -14.38 10.85
C GLN A 328 -18.07 -15.39 9.90
N ILE A 329 -16.78 -15.63 10.10
CA ILE A 329 -16.01 -16.64 9.38
C ILE A 329 -16.21 -17.98 10.08
N SER A 330 -16.58 -19.01 9.30
CA SER A 330 -16.86 -20.36 9.81
C SER A 330 -15.65 -21.30 9.76
N ALA A 331 -14.65 -20.98 8.93
CA ALA A 331 -13.41 -21.76 8.78
C ALA A 331 -12.30 -21.25 9.71
N GLY A 332 -11.56 -22.17 10.31
CA GLY A 332 -10.36 -21.97 11.08
C GLY A 332 -9.10 -22.39 10.36
N LEU A 333 -7.97 -22.02 10.95
CA LEU A 333 -6.67 -22.58 10.59
C LEU A 333 -6.36 -23.74 11.54
N LYS A 334 -5.95 -24.86 10.98
CA LYS A 334 -5.53 -26.05 11.73
C LYS A 334 -4.25 -25.71 12.51
N VAL A 335 -4.25 -26.04 13.79
CA VAL A 335 -3.06 -26.00 14.64
C VAL A 335 -2.49 -27.42 14.69
N ASP A 336 -1.28 -27.59 14.18
CA ASP A 336 -0.62 -28.89 14.05
C ASP A 336 0.87 -28.74 14.35
N GLU A 337 1.32 -29.25 15.51
CA GLU A 337 2.73 -29.16 15.92
C GLU A 337 3.68 -29.93 14.99
N ASN A 338 3.17 -30.84 14.15
CA ASN A 338 4.00 -31.50 13.15
C ASN A 338 4.32 -30.57 11.97
N ASP A 339 3.51 -29.53 11.75
CA ASP A 339 3.72 -28.51 10.73
C ASP A 339 4.29 -27.24 11.36
N GLN A 340 5.60 -27.28 11.60
CA GLN A 340 6.31 -26.18 12.26
C GLN A 340 6.39 -24.90 11.42
N GLU A 341 6.20 -24.97 10.10
CA GLU A 341 6.13 -23.78 9.24
C GLU A 341 4.79 -23.04 9.47
N SER A 342 3.68 -23.79 9.48
CA SER A 342 2.36 -23.25 9.82
C SER A 342 2.33 -22.70 11.25
N MET A 343 2.93 -23.40 12.22
CA MET A 343 2.98 -22.94 13.62
C MET A 343 3.74 -21.61 13.77
N ARG A 344 4.88 -21.45 13.10
CA ARG A 344 5.61 -20.16 13.07
C ARG A 344 4.79 -19.06 12.42
N THR A 345 4.10 -19.36 11.32
CA THR A 345 3.22 -18.41 10.62
C THR A 345 2.11 -17.90 11.55
N LEU A 346 1.46 -18.81 12.29
CA LEU A 346 0.44 -18.48 13.28
C LEU A 346 1.00 -17.60 14.40
N LEU A 347 2.15 -17.97 14.96
CA LEU A 347 2.78 -17.23 16.06
C LEU A 347 3.19 -15.82 15.63
N LYS A 348 3.82 -15.69 14.45
CA LYS A 348 4.15 -14.38 13.86
C LYS A 348 2.92 -13.50 13.65
N ALA A 349 1.79 -14.08 13.23
CA ALA A 349 0.54 -13.34 13.08
C ALA A 349 -0.01 -12.84 14.43
N GLN A 350 0.15 -13.62 15.50
CA GLN A 350 -0.23 -13.18 16.84
C GLN A 350 0.68 -12.05 17.36
N HIS A 351 1.98 -12.12 17.11
CA HIS A 351 2.89 -11.04 17.45
C HIS A 351 2.60 -9.78 16.63
N ARG A 352 2.39 -9.87 15.31
CA ARG A 352 1.98 -8.71 14.47
C ARG A 352 0.81 -7.97 15.08
N TRP A 353 -0.20 -8.71 15.54
CA TRP A 353 -1.36 -8.10 16.17
C TRP A 353 -1.06 -7.35 17.47
N GLN A 354 -0.12 -7.84 18.27
CA GLN A 354 0.27 -7.14 19.50
C GLN A 354 1.02 -5.84 19.19
N PHE A 355 1.78 -5.83 18.10
CA PHE A 355 2.46 -4.63 17.58
C PHE A 355 1.48 -3.66 16.89
N ASP A 356 0.32 -4.14 16.44
CA ASP A 356 -0.67 -3.35 15.69
C ASP A 356 -1.09 -2.08 16.44
N ASP A 357 -1.30 -2.15 17.75
CA ASP A 357 -1.70 -0.99 18.56
C ASP A 357 -0.57 0.06 18.66
N GLN A 358 0.69 -0.39 18.80
CA GLN A 358 1.84 0.51 18.83
C GLN A 358 2.05 1.18 17.46
N GLU A 359 1.95 0.41 16.37
CA GLU A 359 2.06 0.91 15.01
C GLU A 359 0.96 1.94 14.71
N ARG A 360 -0.31 1.66 15.07
CA ARG A 360 -1.43 2.61 14.91
C ARG A 360 -1.19 3.92 15.64
N LYS A 361 -0.69 3.88 16.88
CA LYS A 361 -0.40 5.08 17.68
C LYS A 361 0.65 5.97 17.01
N LEU A 362 1.72 5.37 16.47
CA LEU A 362 2.78 6.10 15.77
C LEU A 362 2.33 6.67 14.42
N LEU A 363 1.35 6.04 13.77
CA LEU A 363 0.85 6.43 12.45
C LEU A 363 -0.40 7.31 12.52
N THR A 364 -0.87 7.65 13.71
CA THR A 364 -1.96 8.61 13.90
C THR A 364 -1.44 10.01 13.64
N LEU A 365 -1.37 10.38 12.36
CA LEU A 365 -1.15 11.75 11.91
C LEU A 365 -2.49 12.46 11.78
N GLU A 366 -2.51 13.75 12.11
CA GLU A 366 -3.65 14.58 11.82
C GLU A 366 -3.89 14.61 10.30
N PRO A 367 -5.14 14.38 9.84
CA PRO A 367 -5.44 14.44 8.42
C PRO A 367 -5.09 15.81 7.85
N LEU A 368 -4.38 15.84 6.71
CA LEU A 368 -4.04 17.09 6.04
C LEU A 368 -5.32 17.81 5.62
N SER A 369 -5.46 19.10 5.95
CA SER A 369 -6.62 19.92 5.53
C SER A 369 -6.80 19.91 4.01
N LEU A 370 -8.03 20.15 3.54
CA LEU A 370 -8.28 20.27 2.10
C LEU A 370 -7.71 21.57 1.58
N SER A 371 -6.78 21.51 0.62
CA SER A 371 -6.28 22.70 -0.06
C SER A 371 -7.42 23.40 -0.84
N THR A 372 -7.49 24.74 -0.78
CA THR A 372 -8.42 25.49 -1.63
C THR A 372 -7.88 25.51 -3.06
N PRO A 373 -8.65 25.13 -4.10
CA PRO A 373 -8.19 25.31 -5.47
C PRO A 373 -8.00 26.81 -5.72
N ASN A 374 -6.80 27.22 -6.13
CA ASN A 374 -6.52 28.61 -6.49
C ASN A 374 -7.54 29.07 -7.55
N SER A 375 -8.28 30.13 -7.21
CA SER A 375 -9.35 30.73 -8.02
C SER A 375 -8.89 31.22 -9.39
N SER A 376 -7.57 31.33 -9.62
CA SER A 376 -6.97 31.65 -10.93
C SER A 376 -7.06 30.51 -11.96
N ASN A 377 -7.33 29.26 -11.57
CA ASN A 377 -7.41 28.13 -12.50
C ASN A 377 -8.85 27.70 -12.87
N ILE A 378 -9.88 28.29 -12.27
CA ILE A 378 -11.28 27.93 -12.56
C ILE A 378 -11.70 28.46 -13.94
N LEU A 379 -11.11 29.56 -14.42
CA LEU A 379 -11.35 30.10 -15.77
C LEU A 379 -10.68 29.30 -16.90
N ALA A 380 -9.85 28.30 -16.58
CA ALA A 380 -9.30 27.37 -17.56
C ALA A 380 -10.00 25.98 -17.53
N MET A 381 -11.11 25.88 -16.79
CA MET A 381 -11.93 24.65 -16.67
C MET A 381 -13.35 24.81 -17.23
N LEU A 382 -13.65 25.95 -17.87
CA LEU A 382 -14.71 26.10 -18.88
C LEU A 382 -14.03 26.27 -20.24
#